data_AF-A0A0L6CRH7-F1
#
_entry.id   AF-A0A0L6CRH7-F1
#
_cell.length_a   1.000
_cell.length_b   1.000
_cell.length_c   1.000
_cell.angle_alpha   90.00
_cell.angle_beta   90.00
_cell.angle_gamma   90.00
#
_symmetry.space_group_name_H-M   'P 1'
#
loop_
_entity.id
_entity.type
_entity.pdbx_description
1 polymer ?
#
loop_
_entity_poly.entity_id
_entity_poly.type
_entity_poly.pdbx_seq_one_letter_code
_entity_poly.pdbx_strand_id
1 'polypeptide(L)'
;MSANWLGSAARGAGRTAVGCLTVGLLSGAAQAQAVPSERIEAFVAVMAEHGCRMSPFHADEVMPGAGFDAKAETKAITEQLVNEERARILDGQLVVFGGACGGKLDYSGRERFFAAIADNNCVMTIDEAKLLLPGVGVEMTEVQLLMDKMLRMSEIRLSSDEKAVFLEESLCDKFKGLSPQMMASAPEAAVEPRSADALRADFIAYMQGVGCSLGRSEADRQLPAAGFTTKELRPVIGAMLQAGEAEMNVADDSLTISEELCPR
;
A
#
# COMPACT_ATOMS: atom_id res chain seq x y z
N MET A 1 -12.51 34.89 -25.08
CA MET A 1 -11.82 34.80 -26.38
C MET A 1 -12.39 33.60 -27.10
N SER A 2 -13.27 33.85 -28.06
CA SER A 2 -14.06 32.86 -28.78
C SER A 2 -13.74 32.94 -30.27
N ALA A 3 -13.65 31.79 -30.94
CA ALA A 3 -13.84 31.57 -32.38
C ALA A 3 -13.82 30.03 -32.56
N ASN A 4 -14.94 29.31 -32.74
CA ASN A 4 -15.80 29.24 -33.92
C ASN A 4 -15.00 29.24 -35.22
N TRP A 5 -15.10 28.21 -36.07
CA TRP A 5 -15.25 28.35 -37.53
C TRP A 5 -15.57 26.98 -38.17
N LEU A 6 -16.66 26.99 -38.94
CA LEU A 6 -17.22 25.89 -39.70
C LEU A 6 -16.39 25.50 -40.93
N GLY A 7 -16.46 24.22 -41.28
CA GLY A 7 -16.83 23.67 -42.60
C GLY A 7 -16.12 24.13 -43.89
N SER A 8 -15.70 23.15 -44.70
CA SER A 8 -15.99 23.13 -46.14
C SER A 8 -15.62 21.80 -46.78
N ALA A 9 -16.59 21.22 -47.50
CA ALA A 9 -16.37 20.16 -48.48
C ALA A 9 -16.12 20.80 -49.86
N ALA A 10 -15.16 20.29 -50.62
CA ALA A 10 -15.12 20.46 -52.07
C ALA A 10 -14.36 19.31 -52.74
N ARG A 11 -14.98 18.82 -53.82
CA ARG A 11 -14.55 17.73 -54.70
C ARG A 11 -13.37 18.17 -55.57
N GLY A 12 -12.51 17.23 -55.93
CA GLY A 12 -11.55 17.39 -57.02
C GLY A 12 -11.03 16.03 -57.48
N ALA A 13 -11.58 15.52 -58.58
CA ALA A 13 -11.09 14.35 -59.29
C ALA A 13 -9.86 14.71 -60.13
N GLY A 14 -8.89 13.80 -60.26
CA GLY A 14 -7.92 13.88 -61.35
C GLY A 14 -6.58 13.16 -61.14
N ARG A 15 -6.44 12.02 -61.82
CA ARG A 15 -5.22 11.48 -62.46
C ARG A 15 -4.06 10.94 -61.59
N THR A 16 -3.98 9.61 -61.60
CA THR A 16 -2.80 8.79 -61.97
C THR A 16 -1.43 9.48 -61.96
N ALA A 17 -0.61 9.12 -60.98
CA ALA A 17 0.84 9.01 -61.13
C ALA A 17 1.34 7.79 -60.35
N VAL A 18 1.95 6.89 -61.10
CA VAL A 18 2.75 5.75 -60.66
C VAL A 18 3.97 6.27 -59.90
N GLY A 19 4.28 5.71 -58.72
CA GLY A 19 5.56 5.97 -58.08
C GLY A 19 5.65 5.59 -56.60
N CYS A 20 6.41 4.52 -56.34
CA CYS A 20 7.03 4.14 -55.06
C CYS A 20 6.12 3.85 -53.85
N LEU A 21 5.90 2.55 -53.64
CA LEU A 21 5.57 1.95 -52.35
C LEU A 21 6.45 2.50 -51.21
N THR A 22 5.80 3.11 -50.23
CA THR A 22 6.29 3.39 -48.89
C THR A 22 5.99 2.19 -47.98
N VAL A 23 7.00 1.46 -47.50
CA VAL A 23 6.94 0.63 -46.28
C VAL A 23 8.40 0.43 -45.84
N GLY A 24 8.84 0.66 -44.61
CA GLY A 24 8.24 1.21 -43.42
C GLY A 24 9.39 1.44 -42.44
N LEU A 25 9.45 2.63 -41.85
CA LEU A 25 10.17 2.84 -40.60
C LEU A 25 9.43 2.00 -39.57
N LEU A 26 9.95 0.82 -39.24
CA LEU A 26 9.56 0.10 -38.03
C LEU A 26 10.08 0.93 -36.87
N SER A 27 9.27 1.92 -36.47
CA SER A 27 9.24 2.42 -35.11
C SER A 27 9.10 1.18 -34.22
N GLY A 28 10.20 0.78 -33.60
CA GLY A 28 10.17 -0.16 -32.50
C GLY A 28 9.29 0.44 -31.42
N ALA A 29 8.02 0.07 -31.41
CA ALA A 29 7.21 0.15 -30.22
C ALA A 29 8.00 -0.63 -29.16
N ALA A 30 8.53 0.09 -28.17
CA ALA A 30 9.00 -0.50 -26.94
C ALA A 30 7.77 -1.22 -26.35
N GLN A 31 7.62 -2.49 -26.69
CA GLN A 31 6.68 -3.36 -26.01
C GLN A 31 7.15 -3.34 -24.56
N ALA A 32 6.31 -2.77 -23.68
CA ALA A 32 6.42 -3.04 -22.26
C ALA A 32 6.44 -4.57 -22.15
N GLN A 33 7.61 -5.14 -21.89
CA GLN A 33 7.78 -6.57 -21.80
C GLN A 33 6.89 -6.99 -20.64
N ALA A 34 5.78 -7.65 -20.94
CA ALA A 34 4.88 -8.15 -19.93
C ALA A 34 5.70 -9.10 -19.05
N VAL A 35 5.80 -8.79 -17.76
CA VAL A 35 6.55 -9.64 -16.84
C VAL A 35 5.81 -10.99 -16.77
N PRO A 36 6.51 -12.11 -16.96
CA PRO A 36 5.87 -13.41 -16.87
C PRO A 36 5.34 -13.66 -15.44
N SER A 37 4.13 -14.18 -15.34
CA SER A 37 3.43 -14.37 -14.06
C SER A 37 4.21 -15.22 -13.06
N GLU A 38 4.96 -16.22 -13.53
CA GLU A 38 5.83 -17.05 -12.69
C GLU A 38 6.92 -16.23 -11.97
N ARG A 39 7.44 -15.18 -12.60
CA ARG A 39 8.45 -14.30 -12.00
C ARG A 39 7.82 -13.37 -10.97
N ILE A 40 6.59 -12.91 -11.22
CA ILE A 40 5.83 -12.12 -10.25
C ILE A 40 5.58 -12.95 -8.98
N GLU A 41 5.11 -14.19 -9.10
CA GLU A 41 4.86 -15.03 -7.92
C GLU A 41 6.15 -15.41 -7.19
N ALA A 42 7.26 -15.64 -7.91
CA ALA A 42 8.57 -15.83 -7.28
C ALA A 42 9.02 -14.58 -6.50
N PHE A 43 8.79 -13.38 -7.04
CA PHE A 43 9.11 -12.12 -6.35
C PHE A 43 8.25 -11.96 -5.08
N VAL A 44 6.96 -12.27 -5.17
CA VAL A 44 6.04 -12.24 -4.03
C VAL A 44 6.43 -13.27 -2.96
N ALA A 45 6.94 -14.44 -3.35
CA ALA A 45 7.44 -15.44 -2.41
C ALA A 45 8.66 -14.94 -1.62
N VAL A 46 9.62 -14.27 -2.28
CA VAL A 46 10.77 -13.63 -1.62
C VAL A 46 10.28 -12.54 -0.66
N MET A 47 9.34 -11.71 -1.09
CA MET A 47 8.73 -10.72 -0.20
C MET A 47 8.08 -11.38 1.03
N ALA A 48 7.49 -12.58 0.88
CA ALA A 48 6.83 -13.30 1.97
C ALA A 48 7.80 -13.81 3.04
N GLU A 49 8.97 -14.30 2.61
CA GLU A 49 10.05 -14.68 3.54
C GLU A 49 10.54 -13.51 4.39
N HIS A 50 10.34 -12.28 3.91
CA HIS A 50 10.76 -11.04 4.54
C HIS A 50 9.58 -10.22 5.11
N GLY A 51 8.47 -10.87 5.45
CA GLY A 51 7.36 -10.23 6.16
C GLY A 51 6.51 -9.29 5.29
N CYS A 52 6.53 -9.46 3.97
CA CYS A 52 5.67 -8.80 2.98
C CYS A 52 5.76 -7.29 2.88
N ARG A 53 6.81 -6.76 3.50
CA ARG A 53 7.16 -5.36 3.50
C ARG A 53 8.67 -5.27 3.36
N MET A 54 9.12 -4.52 2.37
CA MET A 54 10.54 -4.39 2.09
C MET A 54 10.89 -2.95 1.72
N SER A 55 11.92 -2.42 2.38
CA SER A 55 12.49 -1.12 2.02
C SER A 55 13.34 -1.24 0.74
N PRO A 56 13.56 -0.14 -0.01
CA PRO A 56 14.43 -0.15 -1.17
C PRO A 56 15.86 -0.62 -0.85
N PHE A 57 16.36 -0.23 0.33
CA PHE A 57 17.68 -0.65 0.81
C PHE A 57 17.73 -2.16 1.06
N HIS A 58 16.73 -2.71 1.79
CA HIS A 58 16.68 -4.14 2.05
C HIS A 58 16.44 -4.96 0.77
N ALA A 59 15.67 -4.42 -0.17
CA ALA A 59 15.49 -5.03 -1.48
C ALA A 59 16.81 -5.11 -2.27
N ASP A 60 17.64 -4.07 -2.23
CA ASP A 60 18.95 -4.08 -2.88
C ASP A 60 19.91 -5.13 -2.27
N GLU A 61 19.72 -5.52 -1.01
CA GLU A 61 20.51 -6.59 -0.35
C GLU A 61 19.97 -7.99 -0.65
N VAL A 62 18.65 -8.18 -0.59
CA VAL A 62 18.01 -9.50 -0.61
C VAL A 62 17.69 -9.98 -2.01
N MET A 63 17.16 -9.09 -2.87
CA MET A 63 16.65 -9.46 -4.19
C MET A 63 17.72 -10.07 -5.11
N PRO A 64 18.98 -9.59 -5.13
CA PRO A 64 20.05 -10.26 -5.89
C PRO A 64 20.26 -11.71 -5.47
N GLY A 65 20.29 -11.99 -4.17
CA GLY A 65 20.44 -13.34 -3.62
C GLY A 65 19.30 -14.29 -3.99
N ALA A 66 18.12 -13.76 -4.31
CA ALA A 66 16.96 -14.51 -4.75
C ALA A 66 16.80 -14.58 -6.29
N GLY A 67 17.81 -14.14 -7.05
CA GLY A 67 17.80 -14.16 -8.51
C GLY A 67 16.99 -13.03 -9.15
N PHE A 68 16.88 -11.89 -8.46
CA PHE A 68 16.28 -10.64 -8.95
C PHE A 68 17.35 -9.52 -9.01
N ASP A 69 18.51 -9.82 -9.60
CA ASP A 69 19.65 -8.89 -9.72
C ASP A 69 19.35 -7.68 -10.62
N ALA A 70 18.44 -7.85 -11.57
CA ALA A 70 18.14 -6.84 -12.57
C ALA A 70 17.16 -5.79 -12.01
N LYS A 71 17.66 -4.59 -11.68
CA LYS A 71 16.82 -3.46 -11.22
C LYS A 71 15.68 -3.09 -12.17
N ALA A 72 15.86 -3.31 -13.47
CA ALA A 72 14.80 -3.08 -14.45
C ALA A 72 13.65 -4.10 -14.31
N GLU A 73 13.98 -5.36 -13.98
CA GLU A 73 13.01 -6.44 -13.78
C GLU A 73 12.22 -6.21 -12.48
N THR A 74 12.90 -5.95 -11.36
CA THR A 74 12.24 -5.68 -10.07
C THR A 74 11.35 -4.46 -10.14
N LYS A 75 11.79 -3.41 -10.86
CA LYS A 75 10.96 -2.23 -11.13
C LYS A 75 9.71 -2.59 -11.93
N ALA A 76 9.83 -3.34 -13.02
CA ALA A 76 8.69 -3.74 -13.84
C ALA A 76 7.68 -4.61 -13.07
N ILE A 77 8.17 -5.56 -12.26
CA ILE A 77 7.34 -6.38 -11.36
C ILE A 77 6.62 -5.48 -10.35
N THR A 78 7.34 -4.54 -9.72
CA THR A 78 6.78 -3.63 -8.72
C THR A 78 5.69 -2.75 -9.32
N GLU A 79 5.94 -2.15 -10.49
CA GLU A 79 4.96 -1.33 -11.20
C GLU A 79 3.72 -2.15 -11.58
N GLN A 80 3.90 -3.39 -12.03
CA GLN A 80 2.80 -4.28 -12.35
C GLN A 80 1.98 -4.65 -11.11
N LEU A 81 2.62 -5.03 -10.00
CA LEU A 81 1.93 -5.34 -8.74
C LEU A 81 1.17 -4.14 -8.19
N VAL A 82 1.73 -2.93 -8.30
CA VAL A 82 1.05 -1.69 -7.88
C VAL A 82 -0.16 -1.39 -8.77
N ASN A 83 -0.02 -1.57 -10.10
CA ASN A 83 -1.12 -1.37 -11.04
C ASN A 83 -2.25 -2.39 -10.85
N GLU A 84 -1.91 -3.63 -10.51
CA GLU A 84 -2.85 -4.70 -10.15
C GLU A 84 -3.42 -4.55 -8.73
N GLU A 85 -3.02 -3.50 -8.00
CA GLU A 85 -3.40 -3.25 -6.60
C GLU A 85 -2.98 -4.37 -5.63
N ARG A 86 -2.05 -5.23 -6.06
CA ARG A 86 -1.40 -6.30 -5.27
C ARG A 86 -0.18 -5.81 -4.50
N ALA A 87 0.21 -4.55 -4.65
CA ALA A 87 1.22 -3.91 -3.82
C ALA A 87 0.95 -2.41 -3.68
N ARG A 88 1.47 -1.80 -2.62
CA ARG A 88 1.49 -0.34 -2.43
C ARG A 88 2.80 0.10 -1.81
N ILE A 89 3.21 1.34 -2.11
CA ILE A 89 4.34 1.96 -1.44
C ILE A 89 3.80 2.72 -0.22
N LEU A 90 4.15 2.26 0.98
CA LEU A 90 3.76 2.87 2.26
C LEU A 90 5.03 3.27 3.02
N ASP A 91 5.13 4.55 3.39
CA ASP A 91 6.30 5.11 4.08
C ASP A 91 7.64 4.83 3.37
N GLY A 92 7.64 4.87 2.04
CA GLY A 92 8.82 4.58 1.22
C GLY A 92 9.22 3.10 1.14
N GLN A 93 8.39 2.19 1.65
CA GLN A 93 8.60 0.74 1.57
C GLN A 93 7.55 0.10 0.67
N LEU A 94 7.95 -0.92 -0.09
CA LEU A 94 7.02 -1.73 -0.87
C LEU A 94 6.31 -2.73 0.05
N VAL A 95 4.98 -2.70 0.06
CA VAL A 95 4.14 -3.64 0.79
C VAL A 95 3.32 -4.42 -0.23
N VAL A 96 3.40 -5.75 -0.17
CA VAL A 96 2.70 -6.65 -1.11
C VAL A 96 1.51 -7.29 -0.43
N PHE A 97 0.37 -7.25 -1.11
CA PHE A 97 -0.93 -7.77 -0.67
C PHE A 97 -1.38 -8.82 -1.69
N GLY A 98 -1.08 -10.09 -1.44
CA GLY A 98 -1.49 -11.21 -2.29
C GLY A 98 -0.45 -12.32 -2.41
N GLY A 99 -0.86 -13.46 -2.98
CA GLY A 99 -0.01 -14.66 -3.09
C GLY A 99 0.48 -15.13 -1.72
N ALA A 100 1.75 -15.51 -1.63
CA ALA A 100 2.38 -15.88 -0.36
C ALA A 100 2.39 -14.74 0.68
N CYS A 101 2.20 -13.48 0.24
CA CYS A 101 2.21 -12.31 1.10
C CYS A 101 0.86 -11.84 1.62
N GLY A 102 -0.22 -12.39 1.08
CA GLY A 102 -1.54 -12.27 1.70
C GLY A 102 -1.70 -13.43 2.65
N GLY A 103 -1.27 -13.33 3.91
CA GLY A 103 -1.61 -14.36 4.89
C GLY A 103 -3.14 -14.50 4.95
N LYS A 104 -3.71 -15.62 4.48
CA LYS A 104 -5.17 -15.95 4.45
C LYS A 104 -6.16 -14.80 4.19
N LEU A 105 -5.71 -13.75 3.52
CA LEU A 105 -6.46 -12.52 3.28
C LEU A 105 -6.29 -12.22 1.80
N ASP A 106 -6.98 -13.01 0.99
CA ASP A 106 -7.13 -12.86 -0.47
C ASP A 106 -7.84 -11.55 -0.88
N TYR A 107 -7.99 -10.60 0.05
CA TYR A 107 -8.83 -9.42 -0.09
C TYR A 107 -8.06 -8.15 0.30
N SER A 108 -8.01 -7.20 -0.62
CA SER A 108 -7.52 -5.83 -0.43
C SER A 108 -8.38 -5.06 0.58
N GLY A 109 -7.86 -3.96 1.13
CA GLY A 109 -8.64 -3.08 2.04
C GLY A 109 -9.95 -2.59 1.41
N ARG A 110 -9.97 -2.39 0.09
CA ARG A 110 -11.19 -2.07 -0.68
C ARG A 110 -12.21 -3.21 -0.65
N GLU A 111 -11.76 -4.45 -0.87
CA GLU A 111 -12.64 -5.62 -0.88
C GLU A 111 -13.15 -5.98 0.51
N ARG A 112 -12.35 -5.77 1.55
CA ARG A 112 -12.79 -5.89 2.94
C ARG A 112 -13.83 -4.83 3.31
N PHE A 113 -13.65 -3.61 2.81
CA PHE A 113 -14.64 -2.55 2.92
C PHE A 113 -15.95 -2.92 2.21
N PHE A 114 -15.89 -3.48 1.00
CA PHE A 114 -17.07 -3.97 0.29
C PHE A 114 -17.77 -5.10 1.02
N ALA A 115 -17.03 -6.06 1.56
CA ALA A 115 -17.62 -7.13 2.37
C ALA A 115 -18.35 -6.58 3.59
N ALA A 116 -17.76 -5.62 4.31
CA ALA A 116 -18.40 -5.01 5.48
C ALA A 116 -19.74 -4.32 5.11
N ILE A 117 -19.80 -3.62 3.99
CA ILE A 117 -21.07 -3.01 3.52
C ILE A 117 -22.05 -4.08 3.04
N ALA A 118 -21.57 -5.09 2.31
CA ALA A 118 -22.42 -6.16 1.77
C ALA A 118 -23.09 -6.97 2.89
N ASP A 119 -22.35 -7.28 3.95
CA ASP A 119 -22.86 -7.98 5.13
C ASP A 119 -23.73 -7.08 6.02
N ASN A 120 -23.64 -5.75 5.87
CA ASN A 120 -24.57 -4.78 6.44
C ASN A 120 -25.76 -4.46 5.50
N ASN A 121 -26.24 -5.42 4.71
CA ASN A 121 -27.35 -5.26 3.76
C ASN A 121 -27.09 -4.21 2.66
N CYS A 122 -25.88 -4.17 2.12
CA CYS A 122 -25.46 -3.27 1.04
C CYS A 122 -25.50 -1.77 1.39
N VAL A 123 -25.74 -1.41 2.65
CA VAL A 123 -25.78 -0.03 3.12
C VAL A 123 -25.03 0.08 4.43
N MET A 124 -24.24 1.13 4.60
CA MET A 124 -23.52 1.33 5.86
C MET A 124 -23.44 2.81 6.18
N THR A 125 -23.88 3.15 7.38
CA THR A 125 -23.73 4.50 7.93
C THR A 125 -22.31 4.72 8.47
N ILE A 126 -21.92 5.97 8.64
CA ILE A 126 -20.61 6.33 9.23
C ILE A 126 -20.43 5.74 10.64
N ASP A 127 -21.48 5.68 11.44
CA ASP A 127 -21.40 5.16 12.81
C ASP A 127 -21.30 3.62 12.84
N GLU A 128 -22.00 2.93 11.94
CA GLU A 128 -21.81 1.49 11.73
C GLU A 128 -20.42 1.19 11.18
N ALA A 129 -19.90 2.01 10.26
CA ALA A 129 -18.57 1.86 9.69
C ALA A 129 -17.48 1.89 10.77
N LYS A 130 -17.58 2.82 11.75
CA LYS A 130 -16.64 2.88 12.89
C LYS A 130 -16.63 1.61 13.72
N LEU A 131 -17.76 0.91 13.80
CA LEU A 131 -17.89 -0.32 14.59
C LEU A 131 -17.46 -1.56 13.81
N LEU A 132 -17.83 -1.66 12.53
CA LEU A 132 -17.70 -2.87 11.73
C LEU A 132 -16.35 -2.98 11.01
N LEU A 133 -15.81 -1.86 10.52
CA LEU A 133 -14.59 -1.87 9.71
C LEU A 133 -13.33 -2.34 10.44
N PRO A 134 -13.09 -1.97 11.71
CA PRO A 134 -11.96 -2.51 12.44
C PRO A 134 -11.98 -4.03 12.53
N GLY A 135 -13.17 -4.64 12.63
CA GLY A 135 -13.34 -6.09 12.68
C GLY A 135 -12.83 -6.79 11.43
N VAL A 136 -13.04 -6.21 10.26
CA VAL A 136 -12.51 -6.73 8.97
C VAL A 136 -11.11 -6.19 8.65
N GLY A 137 -10.44 -5.54 9.61
CA GLY A 137 -9.10 -4.99 9.45
C GLY A 137 -9.03 -3.82 8.47
N VAL A 138 -10.07 -2.99 8.42
CA VAL A 138 -10.15 -1.78 7.60
C VAL A 138 -10.22 -0.55 8.50
N GLU A 139 -9.36 0.42 8.23
CA GLU A 139 -9.29 1.67 8.98
C GLU A 139 -10.12 2.78 8.31
N MET A 140 -10.77 3.63 9.12
CA MET A 140 -11.60 4.73 8.60
C MET A 140 -10.79 5.72 7.73
N THR A 141 -9.52 5.95 8.06
CA THR A 141 -8.64 6.83 7.29
C THR A 141 -8.29 6.24 5.93
N GLU A 142 -8.11 4.92 5.82
CA GLU A 142 -7.91 4.24 4.54
C GLU A 142 -9.16 4.35 3.66
N VAL A 143 -10.34 4.16 4.25
CA VAL A 143 -11.63 4.26 3.57
C VAL A 143 -11.85 5.65 2.99
N GLN A 144 -11.54 6.72 3.75
CA GLN A 144 -11.64 8.10 3.26
C GLN A 144 -10.79 8.35 2.00
N LEU A 145 -9.57 7.82 1.96
CA LEU A 145 -8.70 7.94 0.79
C LEU A 145 -9.23 7.18 -0.43
N LEU A 146 -10.00 6.11 -0.21
CA LEU A 146 -10.57 5.28 -1.26
C LEU A 146 -11.95 5.78 -1.75
N MET A 147 -12.70 6.56 -0.95
CA MET A 147 -14.07 7.02 -1.27
C MET A 147 -14.15 7.72 -2.62
N ASP A 148 -13.28 8.71 -2.83
CA ASP A 148 -13.26 9.50 -4.05
C ASP A 148 -13.08 8.62 -5.30
N LYS A 149 -12.26 7.58 -5.21
CA LYS A 149 -12.04 6.65 -6.32
C LYS A 149 -13.28 5.79 -6.55
N MET A 150 -13.85 5.21 -5.50
CA MET A 150 -14.99 4.30 -5.61
C MET A 150 -16.27 5.01 -6.09
N LEU A 151 -16.46 6.27 -5.71
CA LEU A 151 -17.53 7.12 -6.23
C LEU A 151 -17.35 7.38 -7.74
N ARG A 152 -16.14 7.72 -8.18
CA ARG A 152 -15.85 7.91 -9.62
C ARG A 152 -16.06 6.64 -10.43
N MET A 153 -15.74 5.48 -9.86
CA MET A 153 -15.90 4.17 -10.50
C MET A 153 -17.35 3.65 -10.41
N SER A 154 -18.26 4.38 -9.75
CA SER A 154 -19.64 3.96 -9.49
C SER A 154 -19.77 2.63 -8.71
N GLU A 155 -18.74 2.27 -7.95
CA GLU A 155 -18.73 1.08 -7.08
C GLU A 155 -19.57 1.31 -5.82
N ILE A 156 -19.66 2.56 -5.37
CA ILE A 156 -20.48 2.98 -4.25
C ILE A 156 -21.27 4.25 -4.60
N ARG A 157 -22.32 4.53 -3.81
CA ARG A 157 -23.10 5.76 -3.87
C ARG A 157 -23.28 6.31 -2.46
N LEU A 158 -23.33 7.63 -2.31
CA LEU A 158 -23.67 8.27 -1.04
C LEU A 158 -25.18 8.56 -0.98
N SER A 159 -25.73 8.55 0.23
CA SER A 159 -27.04 9.14 0.50
C SER A 159 -27.03 10.64 0.20
N SER A 160 -28.22 11.22 0.02
CA SER A 160 -28.38 12.66 -0.24
C SER A 160 -27.84 13.56 0.90
N ASP A 161 -27.70 13.01 2.10
CA ASP A 161 -27.12 13.68 3.27
C ASP A 161 -25.68 13.23 3.58
N GLU A 162 -25.07 12.41 2.70
CA GLU A 162 -23.71 11.86 2.80
C GLU A 162 -23.42 11.06 4.08
N LYS A 163 -24.46 10.60 4.79
CA LYS A 163 -24.32 9.83 6.04
C LYS A 163 -24.29 8.32 5.85
N ALA A 164 -24.72 7.84 4.68
CA ALA A 164 -24.74 6.43 4.36
C ALA A 164 -24.05 6.17 3.01
N VAL A 165 -23.33 5.06 2.95
CA VAL A 165 -22.71 4.53 1.74
C VAL A 165 -23.54 3.32 1.30
N PHE A 166 -23.92 3.31 0.03
CA PHE A 166 -24.58 2.19 -0.63
C PHE A 166 -23.58 1.52 -1.56
N LEU A 167 -23.44 0.21 -1.44
CA LEU A 167 -22.64 -0.58 -2.37
C LEU A 167 -23.45 -0.87 -3.63
N GLU A 168 -22.81 -0.87 -4.79
CA GLU A 168 -23.44 -1.28 -6.04
C GLU A 168 -23.95 -2.73 -5.94
N GLU A 169 -25.07 -3.04 -6.60
CA GLU A 169 -25.81 -4.29 -6.42
C GLU A 169 -24.98 -5.53 -6.77
N SER A 170 -24.28 -5.52 -7.91
CA SER A 170 -23.43 -6.64 -8.33
C SER A 170 -22.23 -6.86 -7.40
N LEU A 171 -21.69 -5.78 -6.82
CA LEU A 171 -20.65 -5.86 -5.80
C LEU A 171 -21.23 -6.37 -4.47
N CYS A 172 -22.42 -5.93 -4.09
CA CYS A 172 -23.04 -6.41 -2.86
C CYS A 172 -23.25 -7.92 -2.88
N ASP A 173 -23.83 -8.44 -3.96
CA ASP A 173 -24.03 -9.88 -4.10
C ASP A 173 -22.71 -10.65 -4.12
N LYS A 174 -21.68 -10.10 -4.78
CA LYS A 174 -20.35 -10.71 -4.87
C LYS A 174 -19.66 -10.83 -3.52
N PHE A 175 -19.77 -9.82 -2.66
CA PHE A 175 -19.01 -9.74 -1.41
C PHE A 175 -19.79 -10.18 -0.16
N LYS A 176 -21.06 -10.56 -0.33
CA LYS A 176 -21.92 -11.05 0.75
C LYS A 176 -21.40 -12.36 1.36
N GLY A 177 -21.37 -12.42 2.68
CA GLY A 177 -20.94 -13.53 3.51
C GLY A 177 -19.42 -13.62 3.72
N LEU A 178 -18.65 -12.64 3.25
CA LEU A 178 -17.19 -12.68 3.32
C LEU A 178 -16.60 -12.01 4.56
N SER A 179 -17.32 -11.10 5.23
CA SER A 179 -16.79 -10.42 6.43
C SER A 179 -16.39 -11.39 7.54
N PRO A 180 -17.18 -12.42 7.91
CA PRO A 180 -16.79 -13.37 8.96
C PRO A 180 -15.48 -14.11 8.66
N GLN A 181 -15.24 -14.43 7.39
CA GLN A 181 -14.01 -15.09 6.94
C GLN A 181 -12.82 -14.13 7.03
N MET A 182 -13.03 -12.86 6.64
CA MET A 182 -12.01 -11.81 6.75
C MET A 182 -11.69 -11.46 8.20
N MET A 183 -12.67 -11.46 9.10
CA MET A 183 -12.48 -11.27 10.54
C MET A 183 -11.65 -12.42 11.16
N ALA A 184 -11.91 -13.67 10.76
CA ALA A 184 -11.17 -14.83 11.24
C ALA A 184 -9.71 -14.87 10.73
N SER A 185 -9.44 -14.18 9.63
CA SER A 185 -8.12 -14.06 9.03
C SER A 185 -7.42 -12.73 9.36
N ALA A 186 -8.11 -11.77 9.97
CA ALA A 186 -7.52 -10.52 10.42
C ALA A 186 -6.49 -10.82 11.51
N PRO A 187 -5.27 -10.24 11.44
CA PRO A 187 -4.32 -10.38 12.54
C PRO A 187 -5.01 -9.93 13.82
N GLU A 188 -4.95 -10.79 14.84
CA GLU A 188 -5.64 -10.66 16.12
C GLU A 188 -5.69 -9.21 16.61
N ALA A 189 -6.93 -8.76 16.83
CA ALA A 189 -7.41 -7.73 17.74
C ALA A 189 -6.43 -6.60 18.12
N ALA A 190 -6.92 -5.39 17.89
CA ALA A 190 -6.50 -4.17 18.59
C ALA A 190 -6.15 -4.45 20.07
N VAL A 191 -4.86 -4.58 20.34
CA VAL A 191 -4.31 -4.31 21.67
C VAL A 191 -4.69 -2.87 21.97
N GLU A 192 -5.31 -2.62 23.13
CA GLU A 192 -5.61 -1.26 23.58
C GLU A 192 -4.37 -0.38 23.35
N PRO A 193 -4.47 0.72 22.59
CA PRO A 193 -3.31 1.52 22.26
C PRO A 193 -2.66 2.01 23.55
N ARG A 194 -1.40 1.60 23.75
CA ARG A 194 -0.60 2.04 24.89
C ARG A 194 -0.60 3.57 24.92
N SER A 195 -0.71 4.16 26.11
CA SER A 195 -0.54 5.61 26.24
C SER A 195 0.85 6.02 25.72
N ALA A 196 0.96 7.22 25.18
CA ALA A 196 2.23 7.71 24.62
C ALA A 196 3.37 7.63 25.66
N ASP A 197 3.08 7.90 26.93
CA ASP A 197 4.06 7.83 28.02
C ASP A 197 4.50 6.40 28.32
N ALA A 198 3.56 5.45 28.35
CA ALA A 198 3.87 4.03 28.55
C ALA A 198 4.70 3.49 27.37
N LEU A 199 4.28 3.82 26.14
CA LEU A 199 4.99 3.43 24.93
C LEU A 199 6.40 4.02 24.87
N ARG A 200 6.56 5.28 25.29
CA ARG A 200 7.88 5.94 25.40
C ARG A 200 8.76 5.24 26.43
N ALA A 201 8.22 4.92 27.62
CA ALA A 201 8.96 4.23 28.67
C ALA A 201 9.40 2.83 28.22
N ASP A 202 8.50 2.06 27.60
CA ASP A 202 8.79 0.75 27.03
C ASP A 202 9.89 0.84 25.95
N PHE A 203 9.79 1.84 25.07
CA PHE A 203 10.75 2.05 23.99
C PHE A 203 12.14 2.40 24.53
N ILE A 204 12.23 3.27 25.54
CA ILE A 204 13.52 3.60 26.19
C ILE A 204 14.11 2.35 26.86
N ALA A 205 13.30 1.57 27.59
CA ALA A 205 13.76 0.33 28.22
C ALA A 205 14.26 -0.68 27.19
N TYR A 206 13.59 -0.78 26.05
CA TYR A 206 14.04 -1.61 24.93
C TYR A 206 15.37 -1.10 24.35
N MET A 207 15.48 0.21 24.08
CA MET A 207 16.70 0.84 23.57
C MET A 207 17.90 0.63 24.52
N GLN A 208 17.69 0.69 25.83
CA GLN A 208 18.71 0.33 26.83
C GLN A 208 19.18 -1.12 26.69
N GLY A 209 18.28 -2.06 26.35
CA GLY A 209 18.62 -3.46 26.11
C GLY A 209 19.45 -3.71 24.85
N VAL A 210 19.35 -2.84 23.84
CA VAL A 210 20.07 -2.97 22.56
C VAL A 210 21.27 -2.00 22.42
N GLY A 211 21.67 -1.33 23.51
CA GLY A 211 22.87 -0.49 23.51
C GLY A 211 22.63 0.97 23.10
N CYS A 212 21.42 1.50 23.33
CA CYS A 212 21.04 2.92 23.19
C CYS A 212 21.07 3.50 21.77
N SER A 213 21.43 2.70 20.77
CA SER A 213 21.48 3.09 19.36
C SER A 213 20.91 1.96 18.52
N LEU A 214 20.04 2.30 17.58
CA LEU A 214 19.37 1.34 16.72
C LEU A 214 19.34 1.88 15.29
N GLY A 215 19.98 1.17 14.37
CA GLY A 215 19.90 1.44 12.94
C GLY A 215 18.52 1.05 12.40
N ARG A 216 18.11 1.67 11.29
CA ARG A 216 16.82 1.40 10.66
C ARG A 216 16.60 -0.07 10.31
N SER A 217 17.62 -0.73 9.77
CA SER A 217 17.54 -2.15 9.39
C SER A 217 17.43 -3.09 10.60
N GLU A 218 18.03 -2.74 11.74
CA GLU A 218 17.76 -3.43 13.00
C GLU A 218 16.37 -3.12 13.53
N ALA A 219 15.95 -1.86 13.49
CA ALA A 219 14.65 -1.41 13.97
C ALA A 219 13.50 -2.13 13.27
N ASP A 220 13.53 -2.23 11.95
CA ASP A 220 12.50 -2.91 11.14
C ASP A 220 12.36 -4.40 11.49
N ARG A 221 13.45 -5.05 11.95
CA ARG A 221 13.45 -6.46 12.34
C ARG A 221 13.08 -6.68 13.81
N GLN A 222 13.64 -5.87 14.69
CA GLN A 222 13.60 -6.15 16.13
C GLN A 222 12.41 -5.49 16.83
N LEU A 223 11.96 -4.31 16.40
CA LEU A 223 10.85 -3.60 17.03
C LEU A 223 9.52 -4.36 16.93
N PRO A 224 9.15 -4.96 15.77
CA PRO A 224 7.94 -5.78 15.69
C PRO A 224 8.00 -7.00 16.61
N ALA A 225 9.16 -7.66 16.70
CA ALA A 225 9.36 -8.80 17.60
C ALA A 225 9.27 -8.40 19.08
N ALA A 226 9.64 -7.17 19.41
CA ALA A 226 9.48 -6.57 20.74
C ALA A 226 8.07 -5.98 20.98
N GLY A 227 7.13 -6.20 20.07
CA GLY A 227 5.73 -5.77 20.21
C GLY A 227 5.51 -4.28 19.94
N PHE A 228 6.43 -3.62 19.24
CA PHE A 228 6.24 -2.24 18.79
C PHE A 228 5.79 -2.19 17.34
N THR A 229 4.87 -1.28 17.05
CA THR A 229 4.49 -0.96 15.67
C THR A 229 5.06 0.39 15.26
N THR A 230 5.43 0.54 13.98
CA THR A 230 5.90 1.84 13.46
C THR A 230 4.83 2.92 13.60
N LYS A 231 3.54 2.55 13.51
CA LYS A 231 2.39 3.47 13.62
C LYS A 231 2.34 4.12 15.00
N GLU A 232 2.55 3.32 16.05
CA GLU A 232 2.53 3.81 17.43
C GLU A 232 3.82 4.53 17.82
N LEU A 233 4.99 4.02 17.39
CA LEU A 233 6.28 4.60 17.75
C LEU A 233 6.58 5.94 17.06
N ARG A 234 6.11 6.16 15.82
CA ARG A 234 6.42 7.36 15.05
C ARG A 234 6.11 8.68 15.77
N PRO A 235 4.91 8.91 16.34
CA PRO A 235 4.64 10.13 17.10
C PRO A 235 5.49 10.24 18.36
N VAL A 236 5.79 9.11 19.03
CA VAL A 236 6.62 9.09 20.24
C VAL A 236 8.07 9.47 19.93
N ILE A 237 8.69 8.82 18.95
CA ILE A 237 10.06 9.14 18.50
C ILE A 237 10.12 10.59 18.02
N GLY A 238 9.11 11.07 17.29
CA GLY A 238 9.00 12.46 16.87
C GLY A 238 9.03 13.45 18.05
N ALA A 239 8.31 13.15 19.14
CA ALA A 239 8.33 13.95 20.36
C ALA A 239 9.70 13.86 21.08
N MET A 240 10.32 12.69 21.13
CA MET A 240 11.65 12.50 21.73
C MET A 240 12.73 13.31 20.99
N LEU A 241 12.71 13.32 19.66
CA LEU A 241 13.61 14.13 18.83
C LEU A 241 13.43 15.62 19.10
N GLN A 242 12.17 16.09 19.24
CA GLN A 242 11.87 17.49 19.56
C GLN A 242 12.30 17.88 20.97
N ALA A 243 12.22 16.95 21.91
CA ALA A 243 12.64 17.14 23.31
C ALA A 243 14.16 17.02 23.52
N GLY A 244 14.94 16.65 22.48
CA GLY A 244 16.38 16.40 22.60
C GLY A 244 16.72 15.09 23.35
N GLU A 245 15.74 14.21 23.51
CA GLU A 245 15.85 12.92 24.19
C GLU A 245 16.38 11.81 23.28
N ALA A 246 16.32 12.04 21.98
CA ALA A 246 16.90 11.20 20.96
C ALA A 246 17.49 12.08 19.86
N GLU A 247 18.46 11.54 19.13
CA GLU A 247 19.07 12.15 17.96
C GLU A 247 19.04 11.16 16.80
N MET A 248 18.71 11.66 15.61
CA MET A 248 18.75 10.89 14.37
C MET A 248 20.06 11.18 13.64
N ASN A 249 20.91 10.18 13.48
CA ASN A 249 22.08 10.28 12.63
C ASN A 249 21.68 9.98 11.18
N VAL A 250 21.70 11.02 10.36
CA VAL A 250 21.29 10.94 8.94
C VAL A 250 22.31 10.17 8.09
N ALA A 251 23.57 10.05 8.53
CA ALA A 251 24.62 9.41 7.74
C ALA A 251 24.50 7.89 7.72
N ASP A 252 24.04 7.29 8.84
CA ASP A 252 23.90 5.84 9.01
C ASP A 252 22.44 5.40 9.26
N ASP A 253 21.49 6.33 9.19
CA ASP A 253 20.04 6.11 9.40
C ASP A 253 19.78 5.42 10.75
N SER A 254 20.46 5.90 11.80
CA SER A 254 20.34 5.37 13.16
C SER A 254 19.73 6.37 14.14
N LEU A 255 18.89 5.86 15.04
CA LEU A 255 18.34 6.62 16.17
C LEU A 255 19.15 6.31 17.42
N THR A 256 19.67 7.34 18.07
CA THR A 256 20.41 7.22 19.34
C THR A 256 19.67 7.95 20.45
N ILE A 257 19.51 7.31 21.60
CA ILE A 257 18.90 7.92 22.79
C ILE A 257 19.95 8.75 23.54
N SER A 258 19.55 9.89 24.10
CA SER A 258 20.45 10.76 24.86
C SER A 258 21.06 10.05 26.09
N GLU A 259 22.25 10.48 26.48
CA GLU A 259 23.00 9.89 27.61
C GLU A 259 22.25 10.03 28.95
N GLU A 260 21.39 11.04 29.07
CA GLU A 260 20.53 11.24 30.25
C GLU A 260 19.50 10.11 30.44
N LEU A 261 18.98 9.56 29.35
CA LEU A 261 17.99 8.49 29.37
C LEU A 261 18.60 7.10 29.16
N CYS A 262 19.81 7.05 28.62
CA CYS A 262 20.54 5.83 28.32
C CYS A 262 22.01 5.96 28.75
N PRO A 263 22.29 5.94 30.07
CA PRO A 263 23.64 6.04 30.59
C PRO A 263 24.45 4.82 30.18
N ARG A 264 25.65 5.05 29.64
CA ARG A 264 26.59 4.02 29.19
C ARG A 264 27.47 3.49 30.32
#